data_AF-A0A972R7B8-F1
#
_entry.id   AF-A0A972R7B8-F1
#
_cell.length_a   1.000
_cell.length_b   1.000
_cell.length_c   1.000
_cell.angle_alpha   90.00
_cell.angle_beta   90.00
_cell.angle_gamma   90.00
#
_symmetry.space_group_name_H-M   'P 1'
#
loop_
_entity.id
_entity.type
_entity.pdbx_description
1 polymer ?
#
loop_
_entity_poly.entity_id
_entity_poly.type
_entity_poly.pdbx_seq_one_letter_code
_entity_poly.pdbx_strand_id
1 'polypeptide(L)' 'MAKFSITNYFKESYQEWTQKVSWPTWSELQNSAIVVSVASLIIAIVIYLMDISFSTVLDKFYSMFM' A
#
# COMPACT_ATOMS: atom_id res chain seq x y z
N MET A 1 -31.86 33.54 10.39
CA MET A 1 -30.51 33.40 10.97
C MET A 1 -30.03 31.98 10.69
N ALA A 2 -29.36 31.80 9.56
CA ALA A 2 -28.98 30.50 9.02
C ALA A 2 -27.77 29.95 9.78
N LYS A 3 -28.01 29.04 10.74
CA LYS A 3 -26.95 28.18 11.31
C LYS A 3 -27.02 26.77 10.70
N PHE A 4 -27.55 26.67 9.50
CA PHE A 4 -27.49 25.47 8.69
C PHE A 4 -26.07 25.39 8.15
N SER A 5 -25.33 24.34 8.49
CA SER A 5 -25.04 23.33 7.47
C SER A 5 -23.81 22.48 7.81
N ILE A 6 -22.78 22.98 8.51
CA ILE A 6 -21.57 22.17 8.79
C ILE A 6 -21.86 20.96 9.69
N THR A 7 -22.57 21.15 10.79
CA THR A 7 -22.91 20.04 11.71
C THR A 7 -23.84 19.01 11.06
N ASN A 8 -24.73 19.46 10.17
CA ASN A 8 -25.60 18.57 9.41
C ASN A 8 -24.83 17.85 8.30
N TYR A 9 -23.90 18.52 7.59
CA TYR A 9 -23.01 17.88 6.62
C TYR A 9 -22.13 16.82 7.28
N PHE A 10 -21.57 17.07 8.47
CA PHE A 10 -20.82 16.03 9.17
C PHE A 10 -21.70 14.84 9.57
N LYS A 11 -22.96 15.10 9.94
CA LYS A 11 -23.92 14.06 10.30
C LYS A 11 -24.39 13.25 9.08
N GLU A 12 -24.65 13.92 7.97
CA GLU A 12 -25.00 13.32 6.67
C GLU A 12 -23.81 12.53 6.11
N SER A 13 -22.60 13.10 6.10
CA SER A 13 -21.37 12.38 5.69
C SER A 13 -21.08 11.17 6.58
N TYR A 14 -21.38 11.23 7.89
CA TYR A 14 -21.21 10.09 8.79
C TYR A 14 -22.24 8.98 8.52
N GLN A 15 -23.51 9.35 8.28
CA GLN A 15 -24.55 8.41 7.86
C GLN A 15 -24.27 7.82 6.47
N GLU A 16 -23.74 8.60 5.53
CA GLU A 16 -23.35 8.11 4.21
C GLU A 16 -22.17 7.14 4.31
N TRP A 17 -21.16 7.46 5.11
CA TRP A 17 -20.00 6.59 5.27
C TRP A 17 -20.36 5.24 5.91
N THR A 18 -21.30 5.23 6.85
CA THR A 18 -21.78 3.97 7.47
C THR A 18 -22.80 3.21 6.63
N GLN A 19 -23.63 3.87 5.82
CA GLN A 19 -24.64 3.19 4.97
C GLN A 19 -24.13 2.80 3.58
N LYS A 20 -23.09 3.45 3.04
CA LYS A 20 -22.50 3.14 1.72
C LYS A 20 -21.13 2.48 1.77
N VAL A 21 -20.48 2.38 2.93
CA VAL A 21 -19.19 1.70 3.05
C VAL A 21 -19.30 0.58 4.08
N SER A 22 -19.53 -0.64 3.58
CA SER A 22 -19.39 -1.85 4.37
C SER A 22 -17.90 -2.07 4.63
N TRP A 23 -17.41 -1.61 5.78
CA TRP A 23 -16.10 -2.03 6.26
C TRP A 23 -16.06 -3.56 6.32
N PRO A 24 -15.07 -4.21 5.68
CA PRO A 24 -14.94 -5.66 5.76
C PRO A 24 -14.77 -6.05 7.21
N THR A 25 -15.20 -7.26 7.56
CA THR A 25 -14.96 -7.79 8.90
C THR A 25 -13.44 -7.86 9.14
N TRP A 26 -13.01 -7.77 10.40
CA TRP A 26 -11.59 -7.79 10.77
C TRP A 26 -10.82 -8.99 10.16
N SER A 27 -11.50 -10.12 9.97
CA SER A 27 -10.95 -11.31 9.32
C SER A 27 -10.67 -11.10 7.82
N GLU A 28 -11.59 -10.48 7.07
CA GLU A 28 -11.39 -10.15 5.65
C GLU A 28 -10.33 -9.07 5.44
N LEU A 29 -10.26 -8.12 6.37
CA LEU A 29 -9.22 -7.09 6.36
C LEU A 29 -7.83 -7.71 6.53
N GLN A 30 -7.70 -8.64 7.48
CA GLN A 30 -6.46 -9.36 7.71
C GLN A 30 -6.09 -10.25 6.53
N ASN A 31 -7.06 -10.95 5.93
CA ASN A 31 -6.84 -11.73 4.72
C ASN A 31 -6.31 -10.87 3.56
N SER A 32 -6.93 -9.71 3.34
CA SER A 32 -6.48 -8.74 2.32
C SER A 32 -5.06 -8.22 2.62
N ALA A 33 -4.76 -7.93 3.88
CA ALA A 33 -3.43 -7.49 4.31
C ALA A 33 -2.36 -8.58 4.12
N ILE A 34 -2.69 -9.85 4.37
CA ILE A 34 -1.81 -11.00 4.17
C ILE A 34 -1.51 -11.18 2.68
N VAL A 35 -2.50 -11.04 1.81
CA VAL A 35 -2.29 -11.12 0.36
C VAL A 35 -1.33 -10.02 -0.11
N VAL A 36 -1.52 -8.79 0.36
CA VAL A 36 -0.64 -7.66 0.00
C VAL A 36 0.77 -7.83 0.57
N SER A 37 0.92 -8.36 1.79
CA SER A 37 2.25 -8.57 2.39
C SER A 37 3.04 -9.67 1.67
N VAL A 38 2.38 -10.72 1.18
CA VAL A 38 3.02 -11.74 0.35
C VAL A 38 3.41 -11.17 -1.01
N ALA A 39 2.54 -10.36 -1.64
CA ALA A 39 2.86 -9.70 -2.90
C ALA A 39 4.07 -8.76 -2.78
N SER A 40 4.14 -7.97 -1.69
CA SER A 40 5.28 -7.08 -1.46
C SER A 40 6.57 -7.84 -1.16
N LEU A 41 6.50 -8.99 -0.48
CA LEU A 41 7.65 -9.87 -0.25
C LEU A 41 8.25 -10.38 -1.57
N ILE A 42 7.40 -10.79 -2.52
CA ILE A 42 7.85 -11.23 -3.85
C ILE A 42 8.57 -10.09 -4.59
N ILE A 43 7.99 -8.89 -4.57
CA ILE A 43 8.60 -7.71 -5.19
C ILE A 43 9.94 -7.38 -4.53
N ALA A 44 10.05 -7.49 -3.22
CA ALA A 44 11.31 -7.26 -2.49
C ALA A 44 12.41 -8.24 -2.92
N ILE A 45 12.09 -9.52 -3.13
CA ILE A 45 13.04 -10.53 -3.62
C ILE A 45 13.53 -10.17 -5.03
N VAL A 46 12.63 -9.73 -5.90
CA VAL A 46 13.00 -9.33 -7.28
C VAL A 46 13.96 -8.13 -7.26
N ILE A 47 13.67 -7.11 -6.45
CA ILE A 47 14.55 -5.94 -6.32
C ILE A 47 15.91 -6.35 -5.76
N TYR A 48 15.94 -7.25 -4.77
CA TYR A 48 17.18 -7.77 -4.20
C TYR A 48 18.05 -8.49 -5.25
N LEU A 49 17.44 -9.32 -6.10
CA LEU A 49 18.15 -9.97 -7.21
C LEU A 49 18.70 -8.96 -8.22
N MET A 50 17.91 -7.93 -8.54
CA MET A 50 18.37 -6.86 -9.42
C MET A 50 19.58 -6.14 -8.83
N ASP A 51 19.54 -5.75 -7.55
CA ASP A 51 20.63 -5.04 -6.88
C ASP A 51 21.95 -5.85 -6.88
N ILE A 52 21.87 -7.16 -6.60
CA ILE A 52 23.03 -8.07 -6.69
C ILE A 52 23.56 -8.16 -8.13
N SER A 53 22.65 -8.27 -9.10
CA SER A 53 23.06 -8.40 -10.50
C SER A 53 23.80 -7.15 -10.98
N PHE A 54 23.31 -5.96 -10.63
CA PHE A 54 23.92 -4.70 -11.02
C PHE A 54 25.26 -4.47 -10.31
N SER A 55 25.34 -4.69 -8.99
CA SER A 55 26.61 -4.58 -8.26
C SER A 55 27.67 -5.53 -8.82
N THR A 56 27.33 -6.79 -9.04
CA THR A 56 28.27 -7.79 -9.59
C THR A 56 28.73 -7.42 -11.01
N VAL A 57 27.84 -6.92 -11.85
CA VAL A 57 28.18 -6.50 -13.22
C VAL A 57 29.08 -5.27 -13.21
N LEU A 58 28.75 -4.27 -12.39
CA LEU A 58 29.55 -3.05 -12.25
C LEU A 58 30.93 -3.37 -11.67
N ASP A 59 31.02 -4.16 -10.62
CA ASP A 59 32.31 -4.56 -10.02
C ASP A 59 33.20 -5.26 -11.04
N LYS A 60 32.63 -6.18 -11.84
CA LYS A 60 33.37 -6.83 -12.93
C LYS A 60 33.82 -5.84 -14.00
N PHE A 61 32.94 -4.93 -14.42
CA PHE A 61 33.29 -3.91 -15.42
C PHE A 61 34.39 -2.97 -14.93
N TYR A 62 34.28 -2.47 -13.70
CA TYR A 62 35.29 -1.60 -13.10
C TYR A 62 36.62 -2.33 -12.87
N SER A 63 36.59 -3.58 -12.41
CA SER A 63 37.81 -4.40 -12.24
C SER A 63 38.51 -4.77 -13.54
N MET A 64 37.81 -4.72 -14.68
CA MET A 64 38.37 -5.00 -16.00
C MET A 64 38.98 -3.74 -16.63
N PHE A 65 38.48 -2.56 -16.26
CA PHE A 65 38.91 -1.27 -16.81
C PHE A 65 39.98 -0.57 -15.96
N MET A 66 40.14 -0.96 -14.69
CA MET A 66 41.18 -0.51 -13.78
C MET A 66 42.25 -1.59 -13.60
#